data_AF-E6U607-F1
#
_entry.id   AF-E6U607-F1
#
_cell.length_a   1.000
_cell.length_b   1.000
_cell.length_c   1.000
_cell.angle_alpha   90.00
_cell.angle_beta   90.00
_cell.angle_gamma   90.00
#
_symmetry.space_group_name_H-M   'P 1'
#
loop_
_entity.id
_entity.type
_entity.pdbx_description
1 polymer ?
#
loop_
_entity_poly.entity_id
_entity_poly.type
_entity_poly.pdbx_seq_one_letter_code
_entity_poly.pdbx_strand_id
1 'polypeptide(L)'
;MTTNADITLYNQWYNRVTRLIEWKRVQIPGVSWHGGIVTDVTGNGLQAANAYIVRIPLDAAPAGRTFACPEDWAATESDDLGALWTIQPGDILINGLLADDIAKASDLTAKYGSRCCTVIGWKDNRRGSAALQHWRIDGK
;
A
#
# COMPACT_ATOMS: atom_id res chain seq x y z
N MET A 1 -0.68 17.77 6.75
CA MET A 1 -1.38 17.17 5.57
C MET A 1 -2.82 16.89 5.97
N THR A 2 -3.80 17.05 5.07
CA THR A 2 -5.20 16.67 5.36
C THR A 2 -5.38 15.18 5.08
N THR A 3 -5.85 14.42 6.07
CA THR A 3 -6.15 13.00 5.96
C THR A 3 -7.67 12.81 5.77
N ASN A 4 -8.07 11.82 4.98
CA ASN A 4 -9.46 11.64 4.55
C ASN A 4 -9.88 10.17 4.38
N ALA A 5 -8.98 9.22 4.66
CA ALA A 5 -9.25 7.80 4.49
C ALA A 5 -8.44 6.97 5.48
N ASP A 6 -8.87 5.73 5.65
CA ASP A 6 -8.10 4.67 6.29
C ASP A 6 -7.79 3.61 5.25
N ILE A 7 -6.66 2.91 5.39
CA ILE A 7 -6.27 1.88 4.44
C ILE A 7 -5.85 0.57 5.12
N THR A 8 -5.95 -0.49 4.35
CA THR A 8 -5.27 -1.75 4.63
C THR A 8 -4.26 -2.02 3.53
N LEU A 9 -2.99 -2.17 3.91
CA LEU A 9 -1.90 -2.55 3.03
C LEU A 9 -1.60 -4.05 3.24
N TYR A 10 -1.59 -4.80 2.16
CA TYR A 10 -1.13 -6.19 2.13
C TYR A 10 0.24 -6.22 1.47
N ASN A 11 1.28 -6.41 2.28
CA ASN A 11 2.65 -6.56 1.81
C ASN A 11 2.87 -7.99 1.31
N GLN A 12 3.29 -8.15 0.07
CA GLN A 12 3.74 -9.46 -0.42
C GLN A 12 5.10 -9.81 0.19
N TRP A 13 5.29 -11.08 0.55
CA TRP A 13 6.55 -11.60 1.03
C TRP A 13 6.77 -13.00 0.48
N TYR A 14 7.95 -13.26 -0.09
CA TYR A 14 8.29 -14.56 -0.64
C TYR A 14 8.82 -15.47 0.48
N ASN A 15 8.01 -16.45 0.87
CA ASN A 15 8.43 -17.45 1.84
C ASN A 15 9.38 -18.44 1.17
N ARG A 16 10.64 -18.46 1.62
CA ARG A 16 11.70 -19.30 1.04
C ARG A 16 11.53 -20.79 1.38
N VAL A 17 10.84 -21.10 2.48
CA VAL A 17 10.56 -22.47 2.94
C VAL A 17 9.44 -23.08 2.10
N THR A 18 8.30 -22.39 1.99
CA THR A 18 7.14 -22.89 1.25
C THR A 18 7.22 -22.60 -0.25
N ARG A 19 8.10 -21.67 -0.66
CA ARG A 19 8.26 -21.15 -2.03
C ARG A 19 7.01 -20.48 -2.58
N LEU A 20 6.20 -19.89 -1.70
CA LEU A 20 4.97 -19.21 -2.04
C LEU A 20 5.04 -17.74 -1.62
N ILE A 21 4.26 -16.90 -2.31
CA ILE A 21 4.00 -15.54 -1.86
C ILE A 21 2.96 -15.61 -0.74
N GLU A 22 3.30 -15.01 0.39
CA GLU A 22 2.38 -14.76 1.50
C GLU A 22 2.08 -13.27 1.60
N TRP A 23 0.94 -12.95 2.18
CA TRP A 23 0.47 -11.58 2.33
C TRP A 23 0.46 -11.19 3.81
N LYS A 24 1.23 -10.17 4.17
CA LYS A 24 1.27 -9.62 5.52
C LYS A 24 0.42 -8.36 5.58
N ARG A 25 -0.63 -8.39 6.40
CA ARG A 25 -1.60 -7.30 6.54
C ARG A 25 -1.09 -6.21 7.49
N VAL A 26 -1.32 -4.97 7.11
CA VAL A 26 -1.05 -3.75 7.89
C VAL A 26 -2.25 -2.82 7.78
N GLN A 27 -2.82 -2.42 8.90
CA GLN A 27 -3.91 -1.43 8.95
C GLN A 27 -3.33 -0.06 9.30
N ILE A 28 -3.69 0.97 8.52
CA ILE A 28 -3.10 2.30 8.62
C ILE A 28 -4.23 3.34 8.57
N PRO A 29 -4.72 3.80 9.74
CA PRO A 29 -5.71 4.85 9.79
C PRO A 29 -5.10 6.23 9.54
N GLY A 30 -5.91 7.20 9.12
CA GLY A 30 -5.48 8.59 9.00
C GLY A 30 -4.51 8.83 7.84
N VAL A 31 -4.82 8.34 6.66
CA VAL A 31 -4.05 8.60 5.43
C VAL A 31 -4.76 9.60 4.53
N SER A 32 -4.01 10.14 3.57
CA SER A 32 -4.55 10.92 2.46
C SER A 32 -4.69 9.99 1.26
N TRP A 33 -5.90 9.83 0.74
CA TRP A 33 -6.20 9.05 -0.46
C TRP A 33 -6.84 9.95 -1.51
N HIS A 34 -6.16 10.14 -2.64
CA HIS A 34 -6.63 11.00 -3.72
C HIS A 34 -6.41 10.29 -5.06
N GLY A 35 -7.43 10.27 -5.91
CA GLY A 35 -7.37 9.60 -7.20
C GLY A 35 -8.75 9.17 -7.66
N GLY A 36 -8.82 8.60 -8.85
CA GLY A 36 -10.07 8.17 -9.46
C GLY A 36 -9.86 7.78 -10.92
N ILE A 37 -10.96 7.54 -11.63
CA ILE A 37 -10.93 7.34 -13.08
C ILE A 37 -10.52 8.67 -13.71
N VAL A 38 -9.26 8.78 -14.15
CA VAL A 38 -8.84 9.89 -15.00
C VAL A 38 -9.29 9.54 -16.41
N THR A 39 -10.39 10.15 -16.88
CA THR A 39 -10.75 10.12 -18.29
C THR A 39 -9.99 11.23 -18.99
N ASP A 40 -8.84 10.91 -19.58
CA ASP A 40 -8.17 11.84 -20.48
C ASP A 40 -8.79 11.67 -21.88
N VAL A 41 -9.47 12.71 -22.38
CA VAL A 41 -9.98 12.74 -23.75
C VAL A 41 -8.86 13.25 -24.66
N THR A 42 -7.85 12.42 -24.88
CA THR A 42 -6.91 12.63 -25.99
C THR A 42 -7.49 11.97 -27.24
N GLY A 43 -7.26 12.57 -28.41
CA GLY A 43 -7.93 12.24 -29.68
C GLY A 43 -7.77 10.80 -30.23
N ASN A 44 -7.18 9.88 -29.46
CA ASN A 44 -6.98 8.47 -29.78
C ASN A 44 -7.70 7.52 -28.79
N GLY A 45 -8.88 7.90 -28.31
CA GLY A 45 -9.78 7.05 -27.52
C GLY A 45 -9.66 7.26 -26.00
N LEU A 46 -10.77 7.03 -25.29
CA LEU A 46 -10.80 7.09 -23.82
C LEU A 46 -9.77 6.10 -23.23
N GLN A 47 -8.69 6.61 -22.63
CA GLN A 47 -7.91 5.84 -21.68
C GLN A 47 -8.36 6.20 -20.26
N ALA A 48 -9.20 5.34 -19.68
CA ALA A 48 -9.47 5.37 -18.25
C ALA A 48 -8.24 4.82 -17.50
N ALA A 49 -7.38 5.70 -17.01
CA ALA A 49 -6.33 5.32 -16.09
C ALA A 49 -6.85 5.51 -14.66
N ASN A 50 -7.12 4.40 -13.96
CA ASN A 50 -7.29 4.44 -12.51
C ASN A 50 -5.92 4.75 -11.91
N ALA A 51 -5.72 5.96 -11.43
CA ALA A 51 -4.49 6.36 -10.77
C ALA A 51 -4.83 6.89 -9.38
N TYR A 52 -4.28 6.24 -8.36
CA TYR A 52 -4.43 6.63 -6.97
C TYR A 52 -3.09 7.09 -6.42
N ILE A 53 -3.13 8.18 -5.67
CA ILE A 53 -2.02 8.69 -4.87
C ILE A 53 -2.44 8.59 -3.41
N VAL A 54 -1.72 7.77 -2.67
CA VAL A 54 -1.90 7.64 -1.22
C VAL A 54 -0.71 8.26 -0.52
N ARG A 55 -0.96 9.02 0.54
CA ARG A 55 0.09 9.55 1.42
C ARG A 55 -0.16 9.12 2.84
N ILE A 56 0.85 8.47 3.42
CA ILE A 56 0.86 8.04 4.81
C ILE A 56 1.74 9.04 5.56
N PRO A 57 1.18 9.96 6.37
CA PRO A 57 2.02 10.84 7.18
C PRO A 57 2.74 10.06 8.28
N LEU A 58 3.81 10.64 8.81
CA LEU A 58 4.67 9.95 9.80
C LEU A 58 3.90 9.57 11.08
N ASP A 59 2.95 10.38 11.52
CA ASP A 59 2.09 10.13 12.69
C ASP A 59 1.02 9.06 12.47
N ALA A 60 0.70 8.75 11.21
CA ALA A 60 -0.18 7.66 10.82
C ALA A 60 0.56 6.32 10.61
N ALA A 61 1.89 6.29 10.77
CA ALA A 61 2.64 5.04 10.64
C ALA A 61 2.05 3.95 11.55
N PRO A 62 1.94 2.69 11.09
CA PRO A 62 1.32 1.62 11.85
C PRO A 62 2.01 1.45 13.21
N ALA A 63 1.23 1.60 14.28
CA ALA A 63 1.75 1.54 15.65
C ALA A 63 2.41 0.18 15.93
N GLY A 64 3.57 0.22 16.60
CA GLY A 64 4.33 -0.98 16.94
C GLY A 64 5.06 -1.64 15.75
N ARG A 65 5.05 -1.01 14.56
CA ARG A 65 5.80 -1.50 13.40
C ARG A 65 6.79 -0.47 12.88
N THR A 66 7.95 -0.95 12.47
CA THR A 66 9.01 -0.15 11.85
C THR A 66 8.95 -0.28 10.34
N PHE A 67 9.07 0.84 9.63
CA PHE A 67 9.17 0.81 8.18
C PHE A 67 10.52 0.22 7.76
N ALA A 68 10.49 -0.81 6.91
CA ALA A 68 11.64 -1.42 6.27
C ALA A 68 11.63 -1.12 4.77
N CYS A 69 12.80 -0.84 4.20
CA CYS A 69 12.93 -0.79 2.74
C CYS A 69 12.63 -2.16 2.12
N PRO A 70 12.17 -2.23 0.85
CA PRO A 70 11.81 -3.49 0.21
C PRO A 70 12.91 -4.56 0.26
N GLU A 71 14.17 -4.15 0.20
CA GLU A 71 15.34 -5.04 0.27
C GLU A 71 15.47 -5.70 1.65
N ASP A 72 15.34 -4.90 2.72
CA ASP A 72 15.40 -5.38 4.11
C ASP A 72 14.19 -6.27 4.42
N TRP A 73 13.01 -5.89 3.93
CA TRP A 73 11.79 -6.69 4.03
C TRP A 73 11.95 -8.06 3.37
N ALA A 74 12.50 -8.12 2.16
CA ALA A 74 12.72 -9.36 1.42
C ALA A 74 13.79 -10.28 2.06
N ALA A 75 14.70 -9.71 2.85
CA ALA A 75 15.71 -10.43 3.61
C ALA A 75 15.24 -10.90 5.00
N THR A 76 14.11 -10.37 5.49
CA THR A 76 13.61 -10.66 6.83
C THR A 76 12.93 -12.03 6.90
N GLU A 77 13.18 -12.76 7.99
CA GLU A 77 12.56 -14.05 8.30
C GLU A 77 11.13 -13.89 8.83
N SER A 78 10.31 -14.93 8.71
CA SER A 78 8.85 -14.83 8.95
C SER A 78 8.47 -14.30 10.33
N ASP A 79 9.22 -14.69 11.37
CA ASP A 79 8.91 -14.36 12.77
C ASP A 79 9.09 -12.86 13.08
N ASP A 80 9.98 -12.18 12.33
CA ASP A 80 10.30 -10.77 12.54
C ASP A 80 9.39 -9.83 11.72
N LEU A 81 8.70 -10.35 10.69
CA LEU A 81 7.83 -9.55 9.81
C LEU A 81 6.67 -8.87 10.56
N GLY A 82 6.23 -9.42 11.70
CA GLY A 82 5.16 -8.85 12.51
C GLY A 82 5.49 -7.46 13.07
N ALA A 83 6.79 -7.17 13.28
CA ALA A 83 7.29 -5.89 13.76
C ALA A 83 7.61 -4.92 12.61
N LEU A 84 7.44 -5.33 11.36
CA LEU A 84 7.80 -4.55 10.19
C LEU A 84 6.59 -4.27 9.29
N TRP A 85 6.76 -3.28 8.44
CA TRP A 85 5.94 -3.06 7.26
C TRP A 85 6.80 -2.44 6.18
N THR A 86 6.39 -2.60 4.94
CA THR A 86 7.08 -2.00 3.79
C THR A 86 6.09 -1.39 2.82
N ILE A 87 6.58 -0.79 1.75
CA ILE A 87 5.81 -0.43 0.58
C ILE A 87 6.65 -0.82 -0.62
N GLN A 88 6.12 -1.68 -1.49
CA GLN A 88 6.81 -2.08 -2.71
C GLN A 88 5.83 -2.29 -3.87
N PRO A 89 6.29 -2.23 -5.12
CA PRO A 89 5.47 -2.59 -6.26
C PRO A 89 4.90 -4.02 -6.13
N GLY A 90 3.62 -4.17 -6.47
CA GLY A 90 2.88 -5.44 -6.37
C GLY A 90 2.17 -5.66 -5.03
N ASP A 91 2.43 -4.83 -4.01
CA ASP A 91 1.60 -4.80 -2.80
C ASP A 91 0.17 -4.38 -3.14
N ILE A 92 -0.80 -4.77 -2.30
CA ILE A 92 -2.21 -4.44 -2.51
C ILE A 92 -2.68 -3.45 -1.45
N LEU A 93 -3.27 -2.35 -1.91
CA LEU A 93 -3.89 -1.33 -1.08
C LEU A 93 -5.41 -1.43 -1.17
N ILE A 94 -6.05 -1.39 -0.01
CA ILE A 94 -7.51 -1.31 0.11
C ILE A 94 -7.88 -0.02 0.83
N ASN A 95 -8.85 0.71 0.28
CA ASN A 95 -9.52 1.80 0.98
C ASN A 95 -10.52 1.24 2.00
N GLY A 96 -10.16 1.36 3.28
CA GLY A 96 -10.85 0.83 4.44
C GLY A 96 -9.97 -0.07 5.31
N LEU A 97 -10.37 -0.22 6.58
CA LEU A 97 -9.74 -1.14 7.53
C LEU A 97 -10.38 -2.52 7.44
N LEU A 98 -9.61 -3.52 7.00
CA LEU A 98 -10.06 -4.90 6.82
C LEU A 98 -9.36 -5.83 7.80
N ALA A 99 -10.08 -6.86 8.24
CA ALA A 99 -9.55 -7.93 9.09
C ALA A 99 -9.39 -9.26 8.33
N ASP A 100 -9.61 -9.27 7.01
CA ASP A 100 -9.47 -10.47 6.20
C ASP A 100 -7.99 -10.81 6.00
N ASP A 101 -7.64 -12.08 6.15
CA ASP A 101 -6.40 -12.64 5.64
C ASP A 101 -6.67 -13.29 4.28
N ILE A 102 -5.69 -13.21 3.37
CA ILE A 102 -5.85 -13.62 1.97
C ILE A 102 -4.78 -14.64 1.60
N ALA A 103 -5.15 -15.59 0.74
CA ALA A 103 -4.18 -16.51 0.17
C ALA A 103 -3.56 -15.93 -1.12
N LYS A 104 -4.32 -15.13 -1.87
CA LYS A 104 -3.90 -14.52 -3.12
C LYS A 104 -4.51 -13.14 -3.30
N ALA A 105 -3.82 -12.26 -4.03
CA ALA A 105 -4.28 -10.90 -4.32
C ALA A 105 -5.69 -10.85 -4.97
N SER A 106 -6.05 -11.85 -5.78
CA SER A 106 -7.35 -11.90 -6.44
C SER A 106 -8.53 -12.10 -5.50
N ASP A 107 -8.31 -12.58 -4.27
CA ASP A 107 -9.33 -12.66 -3.24
C ASP A 107 -9.83 -11.26 -2.85
N LEU A 108 -8.96 -10.25 -2.92
CA LEU A 108 -9.29 -8.86 -2.64
C LEU A 108 -9.90 -8.15 -3.83
N THR A 109 -9.32 -8.29 -5.03
CA THR A 109 -9.81 -7.56 -6.20
C THR A 109 -11.24 -7.96 -6.56
N ALA A 110 -11.58 -9.25 -6.42
CA ALA A 110 -12.94 -9.75 -6.62
C ALA A 110 -13.94 -9.22 -5.57
N LYS A 111 -13.51 -9.08 -4.31
CA LYS A 111 -14.38 -8.70 -3.19
C LYS A 111 -14.55 -7.18 -3.05
N TYR A 112 -13.49 -6.41 -3.33
CA TYR A 112 -13.40 -4.99 -3.01
C TYR A 112 -13.40 -4.06 -4.24
N GLY A 113 -13.20 -4.60 -5.44
CA GLY A 113 -13.37 -3.88 -6.71
C GLY A 113 -12.64 -2.53 -6.73
N SER A 114 -13.39 -1.44 -6.89
CA SER A 114 -12.87 -0.07 -6.99
C SER A 114 -12.18 0.47 -5.73
N ARG A 115 -12.33 -0.21 -4.58
CA ARG A 115 -11.61 0.14 -3.34
C ARG A 115 -10.22 -0.49 -3.28
N CYS A 116 -9.85 -1.32 -4.25
CA CYS A 116 -8.58 -2.00 -4.33
C CYS A 116 -7.69 -1.37 -5.40
N CYS A 117 -6.41 -1.18 -5.10
CA CYS A 117 -5.40 -0.85 -6.09
C CYS A 117 -4.09 -1.60 -5.82
N THR A 118 -3.33 -1.84 -6.88
CA THR A 118 -2.00 -2.42 -6.77
C THR A 118 -0.98 -1.28 -6.69
N VAL A 119 -0.02 -1.39 -5.78
CA VAL A 119 1.10 -0.46 -5.71
C VAL A 119 1.95 -0.60 -6.97
N ILE A 120 2.15 0.50 -7.68
CA ILE A 120 3.01 0.57 -8.88
C ILE A 120 4.29 1.37 -8.63
N GLY A 121 4.29 2.22 -7.60
CA GLY A 121 5.44 3.03 -7.21
C GLY A 121 5.27 3.62 -5.81
N TRP A 122 6.38 4.04 -5.21
CA TRP A 122 6.38 4.67 -3.90
C TRP A 122 7.58 5.60 -3.73
N LYS A 123 7.51 6.50 -2.73
CA LYS A 123 8.60 7.39 -2.33
C LYS A 123 8.63 7.58 -0.82
N ASP A 124 9.82 7.53 -0.23
CA ASP A 124 10.06 7.97 1.13
C ASP A 124 10.33 9.49 1.15
N ASN A 125 9.34 10.28 1.58
CA ASN A 125 9.45 11.73 1.74
C ASN A 125 9.58 12.12 3.21
N ARG A 126 10.20 11.29 4.06
CA ARG A 126 10.43 11.62 5.48
C ARG A 126 11.61 12.56 5.73
N ARG A 127 12.05 13.31 4.72
CA ARG A 127 13.05 14.39 4.88
C ARG A 127 12.35 15.75 4.98
N GLY A 128 12.93 16.69 5.73
CA GLY A 128 12.37 18.03 5.90
C GLY A 128 11.51 18.18 7.16
N SER A 129 10.56 19.13 7.15
CA SER A 129 9.75 19.44 8.33
C SER A 129 8.76 18.31 8.64
N ALA A 130 8.58 18.00 9.92
CA ALA A 130 7.73 16.91 10.39
C ALA A 130 6.30 16.96 9.82
N ALA A 131 5.72 18.16 9.66
CA ALA A 131 4.39 18.36 9.11
C ALA A 131 4.22 17.95 7.62
N LEU A 132 5.35 17.77 6.92
CA LEU A 132 5.40 17.36 5.51
C LEU A 132 5.97 15.95 5.32
N GLN A 133 6.49 15.31 6.37
CA GLN A 133 7.05 13.97 6.28
C GLN A 133 5.95 12.94 6.02
N HIS A 134 6.09 12.20 4.93
CA HIS A 134 5.13 11.15 4.55
C HIS A 134 5.80 10.09 3.66
N TRP A 135 5.19 8.92 3.58
CA TRP A 135 5.37 8.02 2.46
C TRP A 135 4.34 8.34 1.39
N ARG A 136 4.75 8.39 0.13
CA ARG A 136 3.85 8.51 -1.02
C ARG A 136 3.77 7.16 -1.72
N ILE A 137 2.58 6.76 -2.10
CA ILE A 137 2.30 5.56 -2.88
C ILE A 137 1.53 5.97 -4.13
N ASP A 138 1.96 5.46 -5.28
CA ASP A 138 1.26 5.57 -6.54
C ASP A 138 0.67 4.18 -6.85
N GLY A 139 -0.64 4.09 -7.08
CA GLY A 139 -1.38 2.83 -7.27
C GLY A 139 -2.30 2.84 -8.49
N LYS A 140 -2.62 1.65 -9.00
CA LYS A 140 -3.47 1.43 -10.19
C LYS A 140 -4.39 0.22 -10.03
#